data_AF-A0A9D7ZQ27-F1
#
_entry.id   AF-A0A9D7ZQ27-F1
#
_cell.length_a   1.000
_cell.length_b   1.000
_cell.length_c   1.000
_cell.angle_alpha   90.00
_cell.angle_beta   90.00
_cell.angle_gamma   90.00
#
_symmetry.space_group_name_H-M   'P 1'
#
loop_
_entity.id
_entity.type
_entity.pdbx_description
1 polymer ?
#
loop_
_entity_poly.entity_id
_entity_poly.type
_entity_poly.pdbx_seq_one_letter_code
_entity_poly.pdbx_strand_id
1 'polypeptide(L)'
;MADSDGAQKHLRSQENLLLDYMRRLEEKRGKHGAVRLHLSDLKPYNRREHHLRAAENSFENLVKSLQGQLFSVKNSDMFFFFKNEARPQAQTVVQKVRFLFSDDPLLEDEAPGENLFSTWYDTDDQYEELLQLIESLIESEEKRKKDTRVRMDTRAALKVRQREGDPMTPEILARVESALERTDLSNLVRRQFVCSVDAQMIPEQSFSEMFISIADLRETMIPGVNLLANRWLFQHLTESLDRRMLSLLSKNDALTIS
;
A
#
# COMPACT_ATOMS: atom_id res chain seq x y z
N MET A 1 -5.37 14.02 -22.90
CA MET A 1 -5.47 13.24 -21.66
C MET A 1 -4.22 13.54 -20.88
N ALA A 2 -4.30 14.55 -20.02
CA ALA A 2 -3.16 15.10 -19.29
C ALA A 2 -3.08 14.44 -17.91
N ASP A 3 -1.85 14.13 -17.52
CA ASP A 3 -1.43 13.49 -16.28
C ASP A 3 -2.10 14.06 -15.03
N SER A 4 -2.79 13.18 -14.31
CA SER A 4 -3.33 13.42 -12.97
C SER A 4 -2.27 13.14 -11.89
N ASP A 5 -1.05 13.65 -12.06
CA ASP A 5 0.09 13.42 -11.14
C ASP A 5 0.42 14.64 -10.25
N GLY A 6 -0.48 15.63 -10.18
CA GLY A 6 -0.20 16.92 -9.53
C GLY A 6 -0.94 17.24 -8.23
N ALA A 7 -1.74 16.31 -7.69
CA ALA A 7 -2.56 16.58 -6.49
C ALA A 7 -1.93 16.06 -5.17
N GLN A 8 -0.64 15.68 -5.19
CA GLN A 8 0.18 15.54 -3.97
C GLN A 8 0.70 16.90 -3.48
N LYS A 9 -0.19 17.89 -3.33
CA LYS A 9 0.08 18.93 -2.34
C LYS A 9 -0.17 18.28 -1.00
N HIS A 10 0.91 17.88 -0.32
CA HIS A 10 0.91 17.49 1.09
C HIS A 10 -0.01 18.45 1.88
N LEU A 11 -1.26 18.06 2.13
CA LEU A 11 -1.95 18.58 3.30
C LEU A 11 -1.06 18.15 4.45
N ARG A 12 -0.39 19.10 5.09
CA ARG A 12 0.41 18.83 6.29
C ARG A 12 -0.46 17.99 7.22
N SER A 13 0.02 16.82 7.62
CA SER A 13 -0.69 16.01 8.61
C SER A 13 -0.97 16.88 9.84
N GLN A 14 -2.13 16.74 10.47
CA GLN A 14 -2.46 17.48 11.70
C GLN A 14 -1.37 17.31 12.78
N GLU A 15 -0.72 16.16 12.78
CA GLU A 15 0.50 15.86 13.55
C GLU A 15 1.70 16.77 13.25
N ASN A 16 2.00 17.07 11.98
CA ASN A 16 3.08 17.99 11.64
C ASN A 16 2.70 19.44 12.00
N LEU A 17 1.42 19.79 11.90
CA LEU A 17 0.93 21.09 12.37
C LEU A 17 1.02 21.21 13.90
N LEU A 18 0.76 20.12 14.63
CA LEU A 18 0.94 20.03 16.07
C LEU A 18 2.41 20.20 16.47
N LEU A 19 3.33 19.53 15.78
CA LEU A 19 4.77 19.67 16.03
C LEU A 19 5.28 21.08 15.72
N ASP A 20 4.86 21.66 14.59
CA ASP A 20 5.17 23.05 14.24
C ASP A 20 4.63 24.03 15.29
N TYR A 21 3.43 23.77 15.82
CA TYR A 21 2.83 24.57 16.88
C TYR A 21 3.63 24.47 18.18
N MET A 22 4.00 23.27 18.60
CA MET A 22 4.85 23.04 19.78
C MET A 22 6.15 23.81 19.71
N ARG A 23 6.85 23.77 18.56
CA ARG A 23 8.10 24.51 18.36
C ARG A 23 7.92 26.03 18.48
N ARG A 24 6.81 26.58 18.00
CA ARG A 24 6.50 28.01 18.16
C ARG A 24 6.12 28.38 19.59
N LEU A 25 5.57 27.43 20.33
CA LEU A 25 5.19 27.65 21.72
C LEU A 25 6.42 27.74 22.64
N GLU A 26 7.56 27.23 22.20
CA GLU A 26 8.86 27.36 22.87
C GLU A 26 9.26 28.83 23.10
N GLU A 27 8.97 29.71 22.13
CA GLU A 27 9.26 31.14 22.23
C GLU A 27 8.29 31.88 23.18
N LYS A 28 7.19 31.22 23.60
CA LYS A 28 6.10 31.78 24.40
C LYS A 28 5.82 30.97 25.68
N ARG A 29 6.86 30.32 26.21
CA ARG A 29 6.84 29.68 27.53
C ARG A 29 6.32 30.70 28.57
N GLY A 30 5.40 30.28 29.43
CA GLY A 30 4.87 31.07 30.54
C GLY A 30 3.35 31.26 30.55
N LYS A 31 2.67 30.99 29.43
CA LYS A 31 1.32 31.55 29.17
C LYS A 31 0.27 30.54 28.70
N HIS A 32 0.68 29.30 28.47
CA HIS A 32 -0.20 28.30 27.86
C HIS A 32 -0.12 26.99 28.63
N GLY A 33 -1.27 26.35 28.81
CA GLY A 33 -1.38 24.98 29.27
C GLY A 33 -1.76 24.07 28.11
N ALA A 34 -1.58 22.77 28.29
CA ALA A 34 -2.03 21.77 27.34
C ALA A 34 -2.82 20.66 28.04
N VAL A 35 -3.78 20.09 27.33
CA VAL A 35 -4.48 18.87 27.76
C VAL A 35 -4.49 17.88 26.61
N ARG A 36 -4.13 16.63 26.92
CA ARG A 36 -4.29 15.48 26.04
C ARG A 36 -5.52 14.71 26.47
N LEU A 37 -6.40 14.41 25.53
CA LEU A 37 -7.56 13.54 25.69
C LEU A 37 -7.22 12.18 25.08
N HIS A 38 -7.28 11.12 25.90
CA HIS A 38 -6.91 9.74 25.52
C HIS A 38 -8.09 9.02 24.87
N LEU A 39 -8.63 9.59 23.80
CA LEU A 39 -9.74 8.97 23.06
C LEU A 39 -9.33 7.64 22.42
N SER A 40 -8.02 7.41 22.20
CA SER A 40 -7.49 6.15 21.68
C SER A 40 -7.73 4.94 22.59
N ASP A 41 -7.89 5.15 23.90
CA ASP A 41 -8.14 4.11 24.89
C ASP A 41 -9.62 3.69 24.94
N LEU A 42 -10.52 4.51 24.39
CA LEU A 42 -11.94 4.20 24.29
C LEU A 42 -12.18 2.99 23.36
N LYS A 43 -13.31 2.33 23.58
CA LYS A 43 -13.72 1.20 22.73
C LYS A 43 -13.93 1.67 21.27
N PRO A 44 -13.69 0.80 20.27
CA PRO A 44 -13.79 1.18 18.86
C PRO A 44 -15.15 1.76 18.44
N TYR A 45 -16.24 1.37 19.09
CA TYR A 45 -17.57 1.91 18.79
C TYR A 45 -17.74 3.38 19.23
N ASN A 46 -17.03 3.80 20.28
CA ASN A 46 -16.98 5.19 20.75
C ASN A 46 -16.01 6.05 19.95
N ARG A 47 -15.10 5.44 19.16
CA ARG A 47 -14.18 6.14 18.24
C ARG A 47 -14.73 6.35 16.82
N ARG A 48 -16.04 6.21 16.63
CA ARG A 48 -16.66 6.49 15.32
C ARG A 48 -16.58 7.99 15.00
N GLU A 49 -16.54 8.29 13.70
CA GLU A 49 -16.33 9.65 13.20
C GLU A 49 -17.29 10.70 13.80
N HIS A 50 -18.57 10.35 13.98
CA HIS A 50 -19.54 11.28 14.56
C HIS A 50 -19.27 11.60 16.04
N HIS A 51 -18.78 10.63 16.82
CA HIS A 51 -18.39 10.86 18.22
C HIS A 51 -17.14 11.73 18.32
N LEU A 52 -16.14 11.46 17.47
CA LEU A 52 -14.92 12.28 17.41
C LEU A 52 -15.26 13.72 17.01
N ARG A 53 -16.11 13.92 15.99
CA ARG A 53 -16.59 15.26 15.59
C ARG A 53 -17.35 15.95 16.71
N ALA A 54 -18.16 15.23 17.49
CA ALA A 54 -18.88 15.82 18.63
C ALA A 54 -17.93 16.28 19.74
N ALA A 55 -16.85 15.53 19.98
CA ALA A 55 -15.77 15.93 20.88
C ALA A 55 -15.05 17.20 20.36
N GLU A 56 -14.68 17.25 19.08
CA GLU A 56 -14.04 18.43 18.46
C GLU A 56 -14.94 19.68 18.56
N ASN A 57 -16.22 19.53 18.22
CA ASN A 57 -17.19 20.62 18.26
C ASN A 57 -17.38 21.19 19.67
N SER A 58 -17.10 20.41 20.72
CA SER A 58 -17.17 20.89 22.11
C SER A 58 -16.12 21.97 22.41
N PHE A 59 -14.98 21.96 21.71
CA PHE A 59 -13.92 22.96 21.84
C PHE A 59 -14.06 24.15 20.89
N GLU A 60 -15.00 24.11 19.93
CA GLU A 60 -15.13 25.10 18.85
C GLU A 60 -15.25 26.54 19.38
N ASN A 61 -16.00 26.74 20.47
CA ASN A 61 -16.16 28.05 21.10
C ASN A 61 -14.85 28.63 21.65
N LEU A 62 -14.00 27.79 22.25
CA LEU A 62 -12.69 28.21 22.78
C LEU A 62 -11.69 28.50 21.66
N VAL A 63 -11.76 27.73 20.58
CA VAL A 63 -10.94 27.95 19.38
C VAL A 63 -11.35 29.26 18.70
N LYS A 64 -12.65 29.51 18.47
CA LYS A 64 -13.17 30.73 17.84
C LYS A 64 -12.88 32.00 18.64
N SER A 65 -12.88 31.90 19.97
CA SER A 65 -12.55 33.02 20.87
C SER A 65 -11.04 33.25 21.05
N LEU A 66 -10.19 32.54 20.29
CA LEU A 66 -8.72 32.63 20.35
C LEU A 66 -8.18 32.34 21.76
N GLN A 67 -8.87 31.47 22.51
CA GLN A 67 -8.48 31.02 23.84
C GLN A 67 -7.64 29.75 23.80
N GLY A 68 -7.60 29.07 22.65
CA GLY A 68 -6.79 27.87 22.45
C GLY A 68 -6.81 27.33 21.03
N GLN A 69 -6.12 26.22 20.82
CA GLN A 69 -6.04 25.49 19.56
C GLN A 69 -6.15 23.98 19.81
N LEU A 70 -6.98 23.31 19.01
CA LEU A 70 -7.20 21.87 19.06
C LEU A 70 -6.48 21.17 17.90
N PHE A 71 -5.83 20.04 18.20
CA PHE A 71 -5.22 19.15 17.23
C PHE A 71 -5.67 17.72 17.48
N SER A 72 -6.21 17.08 16.45
CA SER A 72 -6.54 15.66 16.46
C SER A 72 -5.38 14.87 15.83
N VAL A 73 -4.96 13.78 16.47
CA VAL A 73 -3.90 12.90 15.97
C VAL A 73 -4.50 11.58 15.44
N LYS A 74 -3.76 10.82 14.63
CA LYS A 74 -4.35 9.66 13.91
C LYS A 74 -4.84 8.54 14.80
N ASN A 75 -4.25 8.37 15.98
CA ASN A 75 -4.72 7.38 16.95
C ASN A 75 -6.07 7.76 17.60
N SER A 76 -6.68 8.89 17.19
CA SER A 76 -7.90 9.50 17.71
C SER A 76 -7.73 10.38 18.94
N ASP A 77 -6.55 10.44 19.56
CA ASP A 77 -6.33 11.37 20.66
C ASP A 77 -6.43 12.82 20.21
N MET A 78 -6.72 13.70 21.17
CA MET A 78 -6.80 15.13 20.92
C MET A 78 -5.88 15.89 21.87
N PHE A 79 -5.18 16.88 21.33
CA PHE A 79 -4.37 17.82 22.08
C PHE A 79 -5.00 19.19 21.99
N PHE A 80 -5.36 19.76 23.14
CA PHE A 80 -5.88 21.12 23.23
C PHE A 80 -4.90 21.99 24.01
N PHE A 81 -4.39 23.02 23.34
CA PHE A 81 -3.53 24.03 23.93
C PHE A 81 -4.36 25.26 24.23
N PHE A 82 -4.25 25.81 25.42
CA PHE A 82 -5.07 26.93 25.86
C PHE A 82 -4.25 27.96 26.62
N LYS A 83 -4.70 29.21 26.63
CA LYS A 83 -4.12 30.25 27.50
C LYS A 83 -4.41 29.90 28.96
N ASN A 84 -3.48 30.17 29.88
CA ASN A 84 -3.66 29.84 31.30
C ASN A 84 -4.94 30.45 31.92
N GLU A 85 -5.36 31.63 31.45
CA GLU A 85 -6.62 32.29 31.83
C GLU A 85 -7.87 31.48 31.45
N ALA A 86 -7.78 30.68 30.38
CA ALA A 86 -8.87 29.86 29.85
C ALA A 86 -8.95 28.47 30.49
N ARG A 87 -8.10 28.17 31.49
CA ARG A 87 -8.03 26.85 32.15
C ARG A 87 -9.37 26.39 32.74
N PRO A 88 -10.16 27.21 33.46
CA PRO A 88 -11.45 26.78 33.99
C PRO A 88 -12.47 26.42 32.89
N GLN A 89 -12.47 27.17 31.78
CA GLN A 89 -13.33 26.89 30.63
C GLN A 89 -12.88 25.62 29.92
N ALA A 90 -11.57 25.41 29.76
CA ALA A 90 -11.01 24.17 29.22
C ALA A 90 -11.43 22.95 30.06
N GLN A 91 -11.34 23.04 31.40
CA GLN A 91 -11.78 21.97 32.30
C GLN A 91 -13.27 21.66 32.12
N THR A 92 -14.10 22.68 31.99
CA THR A 92 -15.55 22.52 31.75
C THR A 92 -15.82 21.78 30.44
N VAL A 93 -15.10 22.14 29.37
CA VAL A 93 -15.23 21.48 28.07
C VAL A 93 -14.74 20.03 28.14
N VAL A 94 -13.59 19.77 28.78
CA VAL A 94 -13.07 18.40 28.96
C VAL A 94 -14.07 17.53 29.72
N GLN A 95 -14.69 18.04 30.78
CA GLN A 95 -15.75 17.32 31.50
C GLN A 95 -16.96 17.06 30.61
N LYS A 96 -17.39 18.03 29.80
CA LYS A 96 -18.49 17.83 28.83
C LYS A 96 -18.18 16.73 27.82
N VAL A 97 -16.94 16.69 27.31
CA VAL A 97 -16.50 15.62 26.41
C VAL A 97 -16.44 14.28 27.15
N ARG A 98 -15.97 14.24 28.40
CA ARG A 98 -16.01 13.02 29.24
C ARG A 98 -17.44 12.50 29.40
N PHE A 99 -18.42 13.36 29.66
CA PHE A 99 -19.83 12.96 29.73
C PHE A 99 -20.37 12.38 28.41
N LEU A 100 -19.89 12.87 27.26
CA LEU A 100 -20.28 12.34 25.95
C LEU A 100 -19.86 10.86 25.76
N PHE A 101 -18.84 10.42 26.50
CA PHE A 101 -18.33 9.05 26.46
C PHE A 101 -18.64 8.25 27.74
N SER A 102 -19.54 8.74 28.60
CA SER A 102 -19.83 8.13 29.91
C SER A 102 -20.28 6.67 29.86
N ASP A 103 -20.84 6.20 28.73
CA ASP A 103 -21.20 4.80 28.49
C ASP A 103 -19.99 3.90 28.11
N ASP A 104 -18.75 4.41 28.11
CA ASP A 104 -17.56 3.61 27.88
C ASP A 104 -17.13 2.90 29.18
N PRO A 105 -16.90 1.57 29.16
CA PRO A 105 -16.42 0.84 30.33
C PRO A 105 -15.15 1.41 30.96
N LEU A 106 -14.28 2.06 30.16
CA LEU A 106 -13.08 2.73 30.66
C LEU A 106 -13.40 3.84 31.68
N LEU A 107 -14.55 4.50 31.54
CA LEU A 107 -14.98 5.60 32.39
C LEU A 107 -15.94 5.15 33.49
N GLU A 108 -16.67 4.04 33.28
CA GLU A 108 -17.53 3.43 34.30
C GLU A 108 -16.72 2.83 35.46
N ASP A 109 -15.61 2.15 35.15
CA ASP A 109 -14.76 1.46 36.14
C ASP A 109 -13.71 2.37 36.80
N GLU A 110 -13.70 3.67 36.47
CA GLU A 110 -12.70 4.64 36.96
C GLU A 110 -12.91 4.96 38.45
N ALA A 111 -11.88 4.76 39.26
CA ALA A 111 -11.97 5.06 40.69
C ALA A 111 -12.10 6.58 40.94
N PRO A 112 -12.76 7.02 42.03
CA PRO A 112 -12.87 8.43 42.35
C PRO A 112 -11.48 9.09 42.52
N GLY A 113 -11.10 9.93 41.55
CA GLY A 113 -9.80 10.63 41.54
C GLY A 113 -8.81 10.14 40.48
N GLU A 114 -9.11 9.04 39.78
CA GLU A 114 -8.39 8.68 38.56
C GLU A 114 -8.82 9.59 37.40
N ASN A 115 -7.87 9.92 36.52
CA ASN A 115 -8.09 10.71 35.30
C ASN A 115 -7.44 9.96 34.13
N LEU A 116 -8.00 8.80 33.80
CA LEU A 116 -7.62 7.96 32.67
C LEU A 116 -7.99 8.64 31.34
N PHE A 117 -9.01 9.50 31.34
CA PHE A 117 -9.50 10.17 30.15
C PHE A 117 -8.62 11.32 29.65
N SER A 118 -7.96 12.04 30.56
CA SER A 118 -7.23 13.27 30.21
C SER A 118 -5.98 13.49 31.04
N THR A 119 -4.88 13.85 30.40
CA THR A 119 -3.65 14.30 31.07
C THR A 119 -3.43 15.78 30.82
N TRP A 120 -3.22 16.53 31.90
CA TRP A 120 -2.96 17.96 31.87
C TRP A 120 -1.46 18.22 31.98
N TYR A 121 -0.96 19.15 31.19
CA TYR A 121 0.45 19.54 31.17
C TYR A 121 0.55 21.04 31.43
N ASP A 122 1.47 21.41 32.29
CA ASP A 122 1.96 22.78 32.34
C ASP A 122 3.09 22.93 31.34
N THR A 123 2.91 23.79 30.35
CA THR A 123 3.90 23.90 29.27
C THR A 123 5.19 24.59 29.72
N ASP A 124 5.20 25.16 30.92
CA ASP A 124 6.38 25.83 31.46
C ASP A 124 7.40 24.80 31.98
N ASP A 125 6.90 23.82 32.72
CA ASP A 125 7.72 22.79 33.36
C ASP A 125 7.83 21.52 32.50
N GLN A 126 6.79 21.19 31.73
CA GLN A 126 6.65 19.91 31.03
C GLN A 126 6.73 20.03 29.49
N TYR A 127 7.30 21.13 28.98
CA TYR A 127 7.47 21.33 27.53
C TYR A 127 8.21 20.17 26.86
N GLU A 128 9.36 19.80 27.42
CA GLU A 128 10.25 18.78 26.85
C GLU A 128 9.59 17.40 26.84
N GLU A 129 8.90 17.05 27.93
CA GLU A 129 8.14 15.80 28.06
C GLU A 129 7.02 15.73 27.00
N LEU A 130 6.26 16.82 26.83
CA LEU A 130 5.18 16.90 25.86
C LEU A 130 5.71 16.85 24.41
N LEU A 131 6.84 17.50 24.13
CA LEU A 131 7.48 17.48 22.82
C LEU A 131 7.93 16.06 22.45
N GLN A 132 8.65 15.38 23.34
CA GLN A 132 9.10 14.00 23.15
C GLN A 132 7.92 13.04 22.98
N LEU A 133 6.84 13.23 23.74
CA LEU A 133 5.60 12.45 23.58
C LEU A 133 5.04 12.60 22.16
N ILE A 134 4.88 13.84 21.67
CA ILE A 134 4.33 14.10 20.35
C ILE A 134 5.24 13.52 19.26
N GLU A 135 6.56 13.70 19.35
CA GLU A 135 7.51 13.13 18.39
C GLU A 135 7.43 11.60 18.34
N SER A 136 7.34 10.94 19.49
CA SER A 136 7.20 9.48 19.57
C SER A 136 5.90 8.97 18.93
N LEU A 137 4.79 9.70 19.09
CA LEU A 137 3.51 9.36 18.47
C LEU A 137 3.61 9.43 16.95
N ILE A 138 4.23 10.48 16.41
CA ILE A 138 4.42 10.67 14.97
C ILE A 138 5.31 9.56 14.39
N GLU A 139 6.44 9.26 15.04
CA GLU A 139 7.37 8.23 14.56
C GLU A 139 6.72 6.84 14.56
N SER A 140 5.93 6.52 15.60
CA SER A 140 5.22 5.23 15.71
C SER A 140 4.21 5.03 14.58
N GLU A 141 3.50 6.08 14.20
CA GLU A 141 2.52 6.06 13.11
C GLU A 141 3.21 5.95 11.74
N GLU A 142 4.35 6.61 11.54
CA GLU A 142 5.14 6.45 10.32
C GLU A 142 5.66 5.02 10.14
N LYS A 143 6.15 4.39 11.22
CA LYS A 143 6.59 2.99 11.21
C LYS A 143 5.43 2.05 10.85
N ARG A 144 4.26 2.20 11.49
CA ARG A 144 3.06 1.41 11.17
C ARG A 144 2.64 1.53 9.70
N LYS A 145 2.70 2.74 9.14
CA LYS A 145 2.37 2.98 7.73
C LYS A 145 3.36 2.30 6.79
N LYS A 146 4.66 2.38 7.08
CA LYS A 146 5.70 1.70 6.28
C LYS A 146 5.47 0.19 6.29
N ASP A 147 5.24 -0.41 7.45
CA ASP A 147 5.00 -1.86 7.58
C ASP A 147 3.74 -2.31 6.85
N THR A 148 2.65 -1.53 6.95
CA THR A 148 1.39 -1.84 6.27
C THR A 148 1.55 -1.79 4.74
N ARG A 149 2.27 -0.79 4.22
CA ARG A 149 2.57 -0.68 2.79
C ARG A 149 3.40 -1.86 2.30
N VAL A 150 4.47 -2.21 3.01
CA VAL A 150 5.31 -3.38 2.67
C VAL A 150 4.48 -4.68 2.64
N ARG A 151 3.56 -4.87 3.60
CA ARG A 151 2.65 -6.04 3.61
C ARG A 151 1.65 -6.04 2.45
N MET A 152 1.15 -4.87 2.04
CA MET A 152 0.25 -4.77 0.89
C MET A 152 0.97 -5.03 -0.43
N ASP A 153 2.17 -4.47 -0.60
CA ASP A 153 3.00 -4.65 -1.80
C ASP A 153 3.45 -6.10 -1.96
N THR A 154 3.86 -6.76 -0.87
CA THR A 154 4.19 -8.20 -0.89
C THR A 154 2.98 -9.06 -1.24
N ARG A 155 1.79 -8.78 -0.68
CA ARG A 155 0.56 -9.53 -1.01
C ARG A 155 0.11 -9.28 -2.46
N ALA A 156 0.28 -8.07 -2.98
CA ALA A 156 0.00 -7.75 -4.38
C ALA A 156 0.99 -8.46 -5.32
N ALA A 157 2.28 -8.42 -5.02
CA ALA A 157 3.33 -9.11 -5.78
C ALA A 157 3.12 -10.64 -5.79
N LEU A 158 2.71 -11.23 -4.66
CA LEU A 158 2.38 -12.66 -4.58
C LEU A 158 1.17 -13.04 -5.44
N LYS A 159 0.13 -12.21 -5.50
CA LYS A 159 -1.04 -12.46 -6.36
C LYS A 159 -0.71 -12.38 -7.86
N VAL A 160 0.18 -11.48 -8.24
CA VAL A 160 0.66 -11.37 -9.64
C VAL A 160 1.46 -12.62 -10.00
N ARG A 161 2.40 -13.05 -9.14
CA ARG A 161 3.18 -14.29 -9.33
C ARG A 161 2.30 -15.54 -9.45
N GLN A 162 1.24 -15.65 -8.66
CA GLN A 162 0.29 -16.78 -8.74
C GLN A 162 -0.50 -16.83 -10.05
N ARG A 163 -0.76 -15.67 -10.68
CA ARG A 163 -1.53 -15.59 -11.93
C ARG A 163 -0.66 -15.73 -13.17
N GLU A 164 0.51 -15.10 -13.18
CA GLU A 164 1.36 -15.01 -14.36
C GLU A 164 2.44 -16.09 -14.38
N GLY A 165 2.74 -16.70 -13.24
CA GLY A 165 3.86 -17.63 -13.05
C GLY A 165 5.13 -16.90 -12.57
N ASP A 166 6.11 -17.68 -12.15
CA ASP A 166 7.41 -17.14 -11.74
C ASP A 166 8.15 -16.57 -12.97
N PRO A 167 8.83 -15.41 -12.83
CA PRO A 167 9.55 -14.83 -13.96
C PRO A 167 10.67 -15.76 -14.41
N MET A 168 10.88 -15.86 -15.72
CA MET A 168 12.01 -16.61 -16.27
C MET A 168 13.33 -16.02 -15.75
N THR A 169 14.18 -16.89 -15.20
CA THR A 169 15.55 -16.57 -14.78
C THR A 169 16.57 -17.23 -15.72
N PRO A 170 17.84 -16.77 -15.74
CA PRO A 170 18.89 -17.42 -16.53
C PRO A 170 19.08 -18.90 -16.21
N GLU A 171 18.93 -19.28 -14.94
CA GLU A 171 19.01 -20.69 -14.50
C GLU A 171 17.87 -21.53 -15.06
N ILE A 172 16.64 -20.99 -15.04
CA ILE A 172 15.49 -21.66 -15.64
C ILE A 172 15.72 -21.80 -17.15
N LEU A 173 16.13 -20.73 -17.84
CA LEU A 173 16.43 -20.73 -19.27
C LEU A 173 17.43 -21.83 -19.64
N ALA A 174 18.56 -21.92 -18.94
CA ALA A 174 19.58 -22.96 -19.19
C ALA A 174 19.00 -24.38 -19.04
N ARG A 175 18.10 -24.58 -18.07
CA ARG A 175 17.39 -25.86 -17.89
C ARG A 175 16.42 -26.13 -19.04
N VAL A 176 15.73 -25.10 -19.55
CA VAL A 176 14.86 -25.23 -20.74
C VAL A 176 15.67 -25.67 -21.95
N GLU A 177 16.77 -24.99 -22.22
CA GLU A 177 17.62 -25.27 -23.39
C GLU A 177 18.19 -26.68 -23.34
N SER A 178 18.70 -27.09 -22.18
CA SER A 178 19.16 -28.46 -21.96
C SER A 178 18.05 -29.50 -22.18
N ALA A 179 16.80 -29.18 -21.83
CA ALA A 179 15.66 -30.04 -22.08
C ALA A 179 15.28 -30.04 -23.57
N LEU A 180 15.29 -28.89 -24.24
CA LEU A 180 14.99 -28.76 -25.67
C LEU A 180 15.96 -29.55 -26.55
N GLU A 181 17.24 -29.63 -26.17
CA GLU A 181 18.24 -30.42 -26.89
C GLU A 181 17.93 -31.92 -26.89
N ARG A 182 17.47 -32.42 -25.74
CA ARG A 182 17.24 -33.85 -25.46
C ARG A 182 15.84 -34.32 -25.85
N THR A 183 14.88 -33.39 -25.92
CA THR A 183 13.47 -33.70 -26.17
C THR A 183 13.19 -33.74 -27.68
N ASP A 184 12.32 -34.66 -28.08
CA ASP A 184 11.74 -34.65 -29.42
C ASP A 184 10.59 -33.63 -29.45
N LEU A 185 10.78 -32.55 -30.23
CA LEU A 185 9.80 -31.46 -30.35
C LEU A 185 8.79 -31.72 -31.46
N SER A 186 8.85 -32.85 -32.18
CA SER A 186 7.90 -33.15 -33.26
C SER A 186 6.43 -33.07 -32.82
N ASN A 187 6.13 -33.38 -31.56
CA ASN A 187 4.77 -33.27 -31.00
C ASN A 187 4.32 -31.83 -30.69
N LEU A 188 5.26 -30.88 -30.65
CA LEU A 188 5.00 -29.46 -30.38
C LEU A 188 5.02 -28.60 -31.65
N VAL A 189 5.58 -29.13 -32.74
CA VAL A 189 5.59 -28.46 -34.04
C VAL A 189 4.21 -28.56 -34.67
N ARG A 190 3.63 -27.41 -34.99
CA ARG A 190 2.36 -27.29 -35.71
C ARG A 190 2.60 -26.77 -37.12
N ARG A 191 1.70 -27.13 -38.03
CA ARG A 191 1.71 -26.68 -39.42
C ARG A 191 0.43 -25.91 -39.73
N GLN A 192 0.56 -24.65 -40.14
CA GLN A 192 -0.52 -23.80 -40.59
C GLN A 192 -0.45 -23.66 -42.11
N PHE A 193 -1.45 -24.17 -42.82
CA PHE A 193 -1.53 -24.06 -44.27
C PHE A 193 -2.03 -22.68 -44.68
N VAL A 194 -1.34 -22.08 -45.66
CA VAL A 194 -1.72 -20.82 -46.28
C VAL A 194 -2.27 -21.15 -47.66
N CYS A 195 -3.55 -20.83 -47.87
CA CYS A 195 -4.26 -21.13 -49.10
C CYS A 195 -4.62 -19.84 -49.86
N SER A 196 -4.50 -19.88 -51.18
CA SER A 196 -5.13 -18.92 -52.08
C SER A 196 -6.55 -19.36 -52.38
N VAL A 197 -7.47 -18.40 -52.50
CA VAL A 197 -8.86 -18.67 -52.90
C VAL A 197 -9.09 -18.03 -54.26
N ASP A 198 -9.51 -18.84 -55.23
CA ASP A 198 -9.82 -18.38 -56.58
C ASP A 198 -11.25 -17.80 -56.69
N ALA A 199 -11.64 -17.37 -57.90
CA ALA A 199 -12.98 -16.84 -58.17
C ALA A 199 -14.10 -17.90 -58.00
N GLN A 200 -13.74 -19.19 -58.00
CA GLN A 200 -14.63 -20.31 -57.77
C GLN A 200 -14.73 -20.70 -56.28
N MET A 201 -14.07 -19.97 -55.39
CA MET A 201 -14.03 -20.24 -53.94
C MET A 201 -13.42 -21.60 -53.58
N ILE A 202 -12.51 -22.11 -54.40
CA ILE A 202 -11.78 -23.34 -54.13
C ILE A 202 -10.46 -22.97 -53.44
N PRO A 203 -10.20 -23.43 -52.20
CA PRO A 203 -8.96 -23.15 -51.52
C PRO A 203 -7.83 -24.02 -52.08
N GLU A 204 -6.84 -23.40 -52.71
CA GLU A 204 -5.61 -24.05 -53.16
C GLU A 204 -4.46 -23.74 -52.18
N GLN A 205 -3.77 -24.78 -51.70
CA GLN A 205 -2.66 -24.60 -50.77
C GLN A 205 -1.44 -24.01 -51.50
N SER A 206 -0.97 -22.84 -51.06
CA SER A 206 0.23 -22.20 -51.60
C SER A 206 1.49 -22.63 -50.86
N PHE A 207 1.46 -22.61 -49.53
CA PHE A 207 2.58 -23.05 -48.67
C PHE A 207 2.08 -23.39 -47.26
N SER A 208 2.99 -23.80 -46.39
CA SER A 208 2.68 -24.04 -44.97
C SER A 208 3.72 -23.41 -44.05
N GLU A 209 3.28 -22.67 -43.05
CA GLU A 209 4.11 -22.18 -41.95
C GLU A 209 4.23 -23.26 -40.88
N MET A 210 5.45 -23.48 -40.38
CA MET A 210 5.70 -24.37 -39.25
C MET A 210 6.09 -23.54 -38.04
N PHE A 211 5.40 -23.75 -36.92
CA PHE A 211 5.60 -22.96 -35.72
C PHE A 211 5.48 -23.80 -34.45
N ILE A 212 6.09 -23.31 -33.37
CA ILE A 212 5.95 -23.85 -32.02
C ILE A 212 5.18 -22.82 -31.20
N SER A 213 4.07 -23.26 -30.61
CA SER A 213 3.29 -22.43 -29.70
C SER A 213 4.03 -22.28 -28.37
N ILE A 214 4.38 -21.04 -28.01
CA ILE A 214 5.03 -20.73 -26.73
C ILE A 214 4.12 -21.10 -25.55
N ALA A 215 2.81 -20.98 -25.71
CA ALA A 215 1.85 -21.39 -24.68
C ALA A 215 1.88 -22.90 -24.44
N ASP A 216 1.87 -23.70 -25.52
CA ASP A 216 1.92 -25.16 -25.41
C ASP A 216 3.30 -25.65 -24.94
N LEU A 217 4.37 -24.98 -25.38
CA LEU A 217 5.72 -25.23 -24.89
C LEU A 217 5.81 -25.02 -23.38
N ARG A 218 5.22 -23.93 -22.87
CA ARG A 218 5.17 -23.63 -21.44
C ARG A 218 4.43 -24.72 -20.67
N GLU A 219 3.21 -25.07 -21.08
CA GLU A 219 2.40 -26.11 -20.43
C GLU A 219 3.13 -27.46 -20.41
N THR A 220 3.82 -27.81 -21.50
CA THR A 220 4.45 -29.13 -21.66
C THR A 220 5.79 -29.25 -20.94
N MET A 221 6.62 -28.20 -20.97
CA MET A 221 8.01 -28.28 -20.50
C MET A 221 8.28 -27.52 -19.20
N ILE A 222 7.59 -26.40 -18.95
CA ILE A 222 7.90 -25.51 -17.82
C ILE A 222 6.61 -24.86 -17.28
N PRO A 223 5.71 -25.66 -16.69
CA PRO A 223 4.48 -25.13 -16.13
C PRO A 223 4.79 -24.16 -14.99
N GLY A 224 4.01 -23.09 -14.89
CA GLY A 224 4.15 -22.09 -13.82
C GLY A 224 5.27 -21.06 -14.00
N VAL A 225 5.99 -21.05 -15.12
CA VAL A 225 6.97 -20.00 -15.44
C VAL A 225 6.42 -19.05 -16.51
N ASN A 226 6.51 -17.75 -16.25
CA ASN A 226 6.22 -16.73 -17.24
C ASN A 226 7.40 -16.57 -18.21
N LEU A 227 7.32 -17.24 -19.37
CA LEU A 227 8.34 -17.16 -20.41
C LEU A 227 8.49 -15.76 -21.02
N LEU A 228 7.47 -14.91 -20.88
CA LEU A 228 7.43 -13.55 -21.45
C LEU A 228 7.87 -12.47 -20.44
N ALA A 229 8.18 -12.83 -19.20
CA ALA A 229 8.49 -11.86 -18.14
C ALA A 229 9.77 -11.06 -18.40
N ASN A 230 10.72 -11.62 -19.16
CA ASN A 230 11.97 -10.96 -19.51
C ASN A 230 12.22 -11.08 -21.01
N ARG A 231 12.18 -9.94 -21.72
CA ARG A 231 12.32 -9.87 -23.17
C ARG A 231 13.63 -10.49 -23.69
N TRP A 232 14.74 -10.30 -22.98
CA TRP A 232 16.04 -10.78 -23.44
C TRP A 232 16.18 -12.29 -23.28
N LEU A 233 15.71 -12.83 -22.17
CA LEU A 233 15.69 -14.28 -21.95
C LEU A 233 14.72 -14.97 -22.90
N PHE A 234 13.57 -14.35 -23.17
CA PHE A 234 12.64 -14.83 -24.18
C PHE A 234 13.27 -14.83 -25.58
N GLN A 235 13.96 -13.76 -25.96
CA GLN A 235 14.65 -13.68 -27.25
C GLN A 235 15.71 -14.78 -27.42
N HIS A 236 16.49 -15.05 -26.36
CA HIS A 236 17.47 -16.13 -26.36
C HIS A 236 16.79 -17.50 -26.49
N LEU A 237 15.70 -17.74 -25.74
CA LEU A 237 14.91 -18.96 -25.87
C LEU A 237 14.40 -19.17 -27.30
N THR A 238 13.87 -18.12 -27.95
CA THR A 238 13.37 -18.21 -29.33
C THR A 238 14.50 -18.50 -30.32
N GLU A 239 15.70 -17.93 -30.14
CA GLU A 239 16.85 -18.26 -30.98
C GLU A 239 17.24 -19.74 -30.86
N SER A 240 17.24 -20.29 -29.64
CA SER A 240 17.49 -21.70 -29.37
C SER A 240 16.41 -22.61 -29.99
N LEU A 241 15.14 -22.22 -29.92
CA LEU A 241 14.03 -22.93 -30.57
C LEU A 241 14.15 -22.90 -32.09
N ASP A 242 14.49 -21.76 -32.69
CA ASP A 242 14.62 -21.60 -34.14
C ASP A 242 15.74 -22.50 -34.68
N ARG A 243 16.90 -22.51 -34.02
CA ARG A 243 18.02 -23.42 -34.38
C ARG A 243 17.58 -24.88 -34.34
N ARG A 244 16.78 -25.26 -33.35
CA ARG A 244 16.25 -26.62 -33.24
C ARG A 244 15.23 -26.93 -34.32
N MET A 245 14.35 -25.99 -34.64
CA MET A 245 13.35 -26.13 -35.70
C MET A 245 14.03 -26.34 -37.06
N LEU A 246 15.04 -25.53 -37.39
CA LEU A 246 15.87 -25.72 -38.60
C LEU A 246 16.53 -27.11 -38.65
N SER A 247 17.02 -27.62 -37.52
CA SER A 247 17.58 -28.99 -37.45
C SER A 247 16.53 -30.10 -37.60
N LEU A 248 15.26 -29.85 -37.28
CA LEU A 248 14.18 -30.81 -37.48
C LEU A 248 13.74 -30.83 -38.94
N LEU A 249 13.67 -29.65 -39.57
CA LEU A 249 13.33 -29.53 -40.99
C LEU A 249 14.34 -30.27 -41.88
N SER A 250 15.64 -30.12 -41.61
CA SER A 250 16.68 -30.81 -42.36
C SER A 250 16.62 -32.34 -42.26
N LYS A 251 15.97 -32.88 -41.22
CA LYS A 251 15.77 -34.33 -41.05
C LYS A 251 14.47 -34.81 -41.68
N ASN A 252 13.41 -34.01 -41.68
CA ASN A 252 12.10 -34.38 -42.20
C ASN A 252 11.94 -34.15 -43.71
N ASP A 253 12.66 -33.21 -44.32
CA ASP A 253 12.60 -33.01 -45.79
C ASP A 253 13.14 -34.21 -46.60
N ALA A 254 13.91 -35.10 -45.97
CA ALA A 254 14.30 -36.38 -46.58
C ALA A 254 13.12 -37.37 -46.77
N LEU A 255 11.97 -37.14 -46.14
CA LEU A 255 10.82 -38.05 -46.14
C LEU A 255 9.61 -37.55 -46.97
N THR A 256 9.65 -36.33 -47.49
CA THR A 256 8.49 -35.73 -48.20
C THR A 256 8.76 -35.27 -49.64
N ILE A 257 9.92 -35.62 -50.22
CA ILE A 257 10.12 -35.53 -51.68
C ILE A 257 9.83 -36.90 -52.29
N SER A 258 8.56 -37.15 -52.62
CA SER A 258 8.09 -38.19 -53.54
C SER A 258 6.84 -37.70 -54.24
#